data_AF-A0A920NNF1-F1
#
_entry.id   AF-A0A920NNF1-F1
#
_cell.length_a   1.000
_cell.length_b   1.000
_cell.length_c   1.000
_cell.angle_alpha   90.00
_cell.angle_beta   90.00
_cell.angle_gamma   90.00
#
_symmetry.space_group_name_H-M   'P 1'
#
loop_
_entity.id
_entity.type
_entity.pdbx_description
1 polymer ?
#
loop_
_entity_poly.entity_id
_entity_poly.type
_entity_poly.pdbx_seq_one_letter_code
_entity_poly.pdbx_strand_id
1 'polypeptide(L)'
;MAEYRTVKTPHYFHDPKKKILPMAGLWDEWKSANGELMKTYTGITTTPKPEYAHIHSRMPVILPHSEIDVWINTRDHSPKAALGRVLPYRYELEVYPVSTFVNSPKNNSARCITPF
;
A
#
# COMPACT_ATOMS: atom_id res chain seq x y z
N MET A 1 1.91 -25.63 27.94
CA MET A 1 1.28 -24.30 27.79
C MET A 1 1.06 -24.08 26.30
N ALA A 2 -0.17 -24.22 25.81
CA ALA A 2 -0.45 -24.04 24.38
C ALA A 2 -0.35 -22.55 24.04
N GLU A 3 0.53 -22.18 23.10
CA GLU A 3 0.54 -20.86 22.50
C GLU A 3 -0.82 -20.62 21.83
N TYR A 4 -1.61 -19.72 22.38
CA TYR A 4 -2.79 -19.19 21.70
C TYR A 4 -2.30 -18.43 20.47
N ARG A 5 -2.38 -19.07 19.30
CA ARG A 5 -1.99 -18.46 18.04
C ARG A 5 -3.06 -17.42 17.70
N THR A 6 -2.74 -16.13 17.87
CA THR A 6 -3.65 -15.05 17.47
C THR A 6 -3.95 -15.19 15.98
N VAL A 7 -5.19 -15.53 15.65
CA VAL A 7 -5.63 -15.63 14.26
C VAL A 7 -5.70 -14.21 13.71
N LYS A 8 -4.88 -13.91 12.70
CA LYS A 8 -4.94 -12.62 12.00
C LYS A 8 -6.14 -12.62 11.06
N THR A 9 -7.00 -11.62 11.21
CA THR A 9 -8.13 -11.38 10.29
C THR A 9 -7.66 -10.50 9.13
N PRO A 10 -7.67 -10.97 7.87
CA PRO A 10 -7.33 -10.13 6.74
C PRO A 10 -8.44 -9.09 6.50
N HIS A 11 -8.03 -7.88 6.14
CA HIS A 11 -8.93 -6.76 5.83
C HIS A 11 -8.63 -6.25 4.43
N TYR A 12 -9.67 -5.84 3.71
CA TYR A 12 -9.56 -5.16 2.43
C TYR A 12 -9.81 -3.68 2.63
N PHE A 13 -8.85 -2.85 2.22
CA PHE A 13 -8.92 -1.38 2.24
C PHE A 13 -9.09 -0.89 0.81
N HIS A 14 -10.06 -0.02 0.55
CA HIS A 14 -10.24 0.57 -0.78
C HIS A 14 -10.83 1.98 -0.75
N ASP A 15 -10.71 2.69 -1.87
CA ASP A 15 -11.41 3.96 -2.07
C ASP A 15 -12.92 3.72 -2.11
N PRO A 16 -13.75 4.53 -1.42
CA PRO A 16 -15.21 4.38 -1.41
C PRO A 16 -15.86 4.40 -2.80
N LYS A 17 -15.24 5.06 -3.77
CA LYS A 17 -15.71 5.13 -5.17
C LYS A 17 -15.00 4.11 -6.06
N LYS A 18 -14.33 3.12 -5.47
CA LYS A 18 -13.55 2.06 -6.15
C LYS A 18 -12.47 2.61 -7.08
N LYS A 19 -11.92 3.78 -6.77
CA LYS A 19 -10.77 4.34 -7.50
C LYS A 19 -9.48 3.63 -7.12
N ILE A 20 -8.50 3.69 -8.02
CA ILE A 20 -7.13 3.24 -7.74
C ILE A 20 -6.57 4.08 -6.59
N LEU A 21 -5.92 3.42 -5.62
CA LEU A 21 -5.16 4.05 -4.56
C LEU A 21 -3.70 4.21 -5.01
N PRO A 22 -3.24 5.42 -5.39
CA PRO A 22 -1.86 5.63 -5.80
C PRO A 22 -0.95 5.56 -4.57
N MET A 23 0.04 4.67 -4.57
CA MET A 23 0.98 4.53 -3.45
C MET A 23 2.33 5.13 -3.83
N ALA A 24 2.89 5.94 -2.94
CA ALA A 24 4.23 6.48 -3.11
C ALA A 24 5.26 5.34 -3.06
N GLY A 25 6.16 5.33 -4.02
CA GLY A 25 7.20 4.33 -4.14
C GLY A 25 8.48 4.91 -4.73
N LEU A 26 9.56 4.19 -4.50
CA LEU A 26 10.86 4.40 -5.15
C LEU A 26 11.12 3.24 -6.10
N TRP A 27 11.85 3.48 -7.17
CA TRP A 27 12.25 2.44 -8.11
C TRP A 27 13.72 2.61 -8.48
N ASP A 28 14.35 1.52 -8.88
CA ASP A 28 15.71 1.50 -9.40
C ASP A 28 15.87 0.38 -10.43
N GLU A 29 16.92 0.48 -11.24
CA GLU A 29 17.34 -0.56 -12.16
C GLU A 29 18.64 -1.20 -11.72
N TRP A 30 18.68 -2.53 -11.75
CA TRP A 30 19.84 -3.32 -11.39
C TRP A 30 20.15 -4.32 -12.49
N LYS A 31 21.42 -4.40 -12.88
CA LYS A 31 21.89 -5.40 -13.83
C LYS A 31 22.44 -6.61 -13.08
N SER A 32 21.85 -7.76 -13.34
CA SER A 32 22.25 -9.03 -12.75
C SER A 32 23.62 -9.51 -13.25
N ALA A 33 24.23 -10.44 -12.51
CA ALA A 33 25.49 -11.10 -12.90
C ALA A 33 25.42 -11.79 -14.28
N ASN A 34 24.23 -12.21 -14.72
CA ASN A 34 24.01 -12.79 -16.06
C ASN A 34 23.77 -11.72 -17.16
N GLY A 35 23.79 -10.43 -16.82
CA GLY A 35 23.57 -9.32 -17.73
C GLY A 35 22.11 -8.87 -17.89
N GLU A 36 21.15 -9.52 -17.24
CA GLU A 36 19.74 -9.16 -17.24
C GLU A 36 19.49 -7.83 -16.51
N LEU A 37 18.76 -6.90 -17.13
CA LEU A 37 18.37 -5.63 -16.52
C LEU A 37 17.02 -5.78 -15.81
N MET A 38 17.01 -5.62 -14.50
CA MET A 38 15.83 -5.73 -13.64
C MET A 38 15.40 -4.35 -13.17
N LYS A 39 14.14 -3.99 -13.39
CA LYS A 39 13.53 -2.79 -12.81
C LYS A 39 12.68 -3.20 -11.63
N THR A 40 13.01 -2.68 -10.46
CA THR A 40 12.32 -3.03 -9.21
C THR A 40 11.84 -1.78 -8.50
N TYR A 41 10.87 -1.93 -7.60
CA TYR A 41 10.34 -0.82 -6.83
C TYR A 41 10.07 -1.25 -5.38
N THR A 42 9.94 -0.26 -4.51
CA THR A 42 9.53 -0.43 -3.13
C THR A 42 8.44 0.58 -2.78
N GLY A 43 7.45 0.15 -2.00
CA GLY A 43 6.40 1.02 -1.47
C GLY A 43 6.84 1.70 -0.19
N ILE A 44 6.59 3.01 -0.07
CA ILE A 44 6.89 3.76 1.15
C ILE A 44 5.74 3.56 2.14
N THR A 45 6.09 3.34 3.40
CA THR A 45 5.12 3.19 4.49
C THR A 45 5.25 4.32 5.51
N THR A 46 4.14 4.60 6.18
CA THR A 46 3.98 5.61 7.23
C THR A 46 3.14 5.05 8.38
N THR A 47 2.86 5.86 9.39
CA THR A 47 1.93 5.51 10.47
C THR A 47 0.48 5.45 9.96
N PRO A 48 -0.36 4.57 10.51
CA PRO A 48 -1.77 4.50 10.15
C PRO A 48 -2.54 5.73 10.65
N LYS A 49 -3.71 6.00 10.06
CA LYS A 49 -4.72 6.84 10.72
C LYS A 49 -5.12 6.17 12.05
N PRO A 50 -5.41 6.92 13.12
CA PRO A 50 -5.78 6.33 14.42
C PRO A 50 -6.90 5.29 14.33
N GLU A 51 -7.88 5.52 13.47
CA GLU A 51 -9.00 4.62 13.19
C GLU A 51 -8.57 3.23 12.68
N TYR A 52 -7.44 3.12 11.96
CA TYR A 52 -6.94 1.86 11.39
C TYR A 52 -5.79 1.24 12.19
N ALA A 53 -5.30 1.91 13.22
CA ALA A 53 -4.13 1.49 13.99
C ALA A 53 -4.32 0.14 14.71
N HIS A 54 -5.59 -0.24 14.98
CA HIS A 54 -5.95 -1.53 15.55
C HIS A 54 -5.80 -2.71 14.57
N ILE A 55 -5.78 -2.44 13.25
CA ILE A 55 -5.62 -3.45 12.20
C ILE A 55 -4.13 -3.71 11.92
N HIS A 56 -3.34 -2.65 11.79
CA HIS A 56 -1.90 -2.75 11.54
C HIS A 56 -1.14 -1.48 11.98
N SER A 57 0.11 -1.61 12.40
CA SER A 57 0.95 -0.51 12.90
C SER A 57 1.57 0.38 11.80
N ARG A 58 1.34 0.05 10.53
CA ARG A 58 1.89 0.71 9.34
C ARG A 58 0.83 0.78 8.25
N MET A 59 0.86 1.84 7.46
CA MET A 59 0.08 1.97 6.22
C MET A 59 0.99 2.39 5.06
N PRO A 60 0.64 2.09 3.81
CA PRO A 60 1.30 2.71 2.66
C PRO A 60 1.07 4.22 2.68
N VAL A 61 2.04 4.99 2.17
CA VAL A 61 1.83 6.39 1.84
C VAL A 61 0.96 6.45 0.59
N ILE A 62 -0.34 6.67 0.78
CA ILE A 62 -1.30 6.81 -0.32
C ILE A 62 -1.34 8.29 -0.71
N LEU A 63 -1.12 8.58 -1.99
CA LEU A 63 -1.12 9.92 -2.54
C LEU A 63 -2.53 10.32 -2.98
N PRO A 64 -3.03 11.50 -2.58
CA PRO A 64 -4.19 12.10 -3.22
C PRO A 64 -3.89 12.35 -4.70
N HIS A 65 -4.92 12.29 -5.56
CA HIS A 65 -4.75 12.51 -7.00
C HIS A 65 -4.10 13.87 -7.33
N SER A 66 -4.35 14.90 -6.52
CA SER A 66 -3.74 16.24 -6.65
C SER A 66 -2.23 16.26 -6.40
N GLU A 67 -1.70 15.28 -5.67
CA GLU A 67 -0.30 15.26 -5.24
C GLU A 67 0.57 14.32 -6.10
N ILE A 68 -0.05 13.57 -7.03
CA ILE A 68 0.67 12.60 -7.87
C ILE A 68 1.74 13.29 -8.70
N ASP A 69 1.42 14.44 -9.32
CA ASP A 69 2.37 15.18 -10.17
C ASP A 69 3.64 15.56 -9.40
N VAL A 70 3.49 16.07 -8.17
CA VAL A 70 4.61 16.42 -7.31
C VAL A 70 5.49 15.21 -6.96
N TRP A 71 4.91 14.00 -6.96
CA TRP A 71 5.63 12.76 -6.70
C TRP A 71 6.37 12.22 -7.92
N ILE A 72 5.74 12.21 -9.10
CA ILE A 72 6.27 11.54 -10.30
C ILE A 72 7.08 12.44 -11.21
N ASN A 73 6.80 13.75 -11.23
CA ASN A 73 7.44 14.70 -12.13
C ASN A 73 8.72 15.25 -11.49
N THR A 74 9.78 14.44 -11.56
CA THR A 74 11.10 14.76 -11.01
C THR A 74 11.85 15.85 -11.77
N ARG A 75 11.33 16.29 -12.93
CA ARG A 75 11.86 17.43 -13.68
C ARG A 75 11.43 18.75 -13.06
N ASP A 76 10.16 18.85 -12.69
CA ASP A 76 9.55 20.11 -12.25
C ASP A 76 9.51 20.22 -10.71
N HIS A 77 9.66 19.10 -9.99
CA HIS A 77 9.61 19.06 -8.53
C HIS A 77 10.89 18.49 -7.92
N SER A 78 11.33 19.10 -6.82
CA SER A 78 12.52 18.64 -6.07
C SER A 78 12.21 17.42 -5.19
N PRO A 79 13.22 16.60 -4.83
CA PRO A 79 13.04 15.52 -3.86
C PRO A 79 12.48 15.99 -2.51
N LYS A 80 12.83 17.21 -2.08
CA LYS A 80 12.28 17.82 -0.85
C LYS A 80 10.78 18.08 -0.95
N ALA A 81 10.29 18.50 -2.12
CA ALA A 81 8.86 18.69 -2.36
C ALA A 81 8.10 17.36 -2.28
N ALA A 82 8.64 16.30 -2.89
CA ALA A 82 8.08 14.96 -2.83
C ALA A 82 8.09 14.39 -1.39
N LEU A 83 9.19 14.54 -0.64
CA LEU A 83 9.27 14.15 0.77
C LEU A 83 8.20 14.81 1.64
N GLY A 84 7.79 16.04 1.31
CA GLY A 84 6.67 16.73 1.96
C GLY A 84 5.29 16.07 1.77
N ARG A 85 5.19 15.03 0.95
CA ARG A 85 3.96 14.22 0.72
C ARG A 85 4.00 12.86 1.41
N VAL A 86 5.09 12.53 2.11
CA VAL A 86 5.23 11.32 2.92
C VAL A 86 4.48 11.52 4.24
N LEU A 87 3.15 11.45 4.16
CA LEU A 87 2.23 11.73 5.27
C LEU A 87 1.22 10.58 5.41
N PRO A 88 0.67 10.34 6.62
CA PRO A 88 -0.50 9.48 6.78
C PRO A 88 -1.64 9.90 5.86
N TYR A 89 -2.37 8.91 5.32
CA TYR A 89 -3.49 9.21 4.42
C TYR A 89 -4.58 10.00 5.17
N ARG A 90 -5.14 11.03 4.52
CA ARG A 90 -6.09 11.95 5.16
C ARG A 90 -7.55 11.74 4.78
N TYR A 91 -7.81 10.97 3.72
CA TYR A 91 -9.18 10.72 3.26
C TYR A 91 -9.71 9.40 3.81
N GLU A 92 -11.01 9.20 3.66
CA GLU A 92 -11.69 7.99 4.09
C GLU A 92 -11.38 6.82 3.16
N LEU A 93 -11.16 5.65 3.75
CA LEU A 93 -11.14 4.37 3.05
C LEU A 93 -12.31 3.54 3.56
N GLU A 94 -12.93 2.79 2.65
CA GLU A 94 -13.81 1.70 3.05
C GLU A 94 -12.95 0.49 3.43
N VAL A 95 -13.27 -0.10 4.59
CA VAL A 95 -12.49 -1.19 5.18
C VAL A 95 -13.44 -2.25 5.73
N TYR A 96 -13.23 -3.51 5.36
CA TYR A 96 -13.98 -4.63 5.91
C TYR A 96 -13.12 -5.91 5.98
N PRO A 97 -13.44 -6.83 6.90
CA PRO A 97 -12.79 -8.14 6.95
C PRO A 97 -13.15 -8.97 5.71
N VAL A 98 -12.19 -9.76 5.26
CA VAL A 98 -12.36 -10.71 4.15
C VAL A 98 -12.01 -12.13 4.58
N SER A 99 -12.36 -13.11 3.76
CA SER A 99 -12.00 -14.50 4.02
C SER A 99 -10.48 -14.72 4.03
N THR A 100 -10.00 -15.66 4.84
CA THR A 100 -8.62 -16.16 4.80
C THR A 100 -8.22 -16.81 3.47
N PHE A 101 -9.18 -16.98 2.54
CA PHE A 101 -8.91 -17.30 1.14
C PHE A 101 -7.83 -16.38 0.54
N VAL A 102 -7.79 -15.09 0.87
CA VAL A 102 -6.77 -14.16 0.33
C VAL A 102 -5.33 -14.46 0.81
N ASN A 103 -5.14 -15.26 1.85
CA ASN A 103 -3.83 -15.50 2.44
C ASN A 103 -2.87 -16.29 1.52
N SER A 104 -3.40 -17.01 0.52
CA SER A 104 -2.56 -17.71 -0.46
C SER A 104 -2.35 -16.84 -1.69
N PRO A 105 -1.10 -16.52 -2.09
CA PRO A 105 -0.83 -15.75 -3.30
C PRO A 105 -1.24 -16.46 -4.60
N LYS A 106 -1.57 -17.77 -4.53
CA LYS A 106 -2.11 -18.53 -5.66
C LYS A 106 -3.56 -18.18 -6.00
N ASN A 107 -4.26 -17.50 -5.09
CA ASN A 107 -5.67 -17.18 -5.24
C ASN A 107 -5.86 -15.83 -5.95
N ASN A 108 -6.24 -15.89 -7.22
CA ASN A 108 -6.57 -14.72 -8.04
C ASN A 108 -8.05 -14.73 -8.44
N SER A 109 -8.92 -14.17 -7.60
CA SER A 109 -10.37 -14.16 -7.78
C SER A 109 -11.01 -13.00 -7.01
N ALA A 110 -12.19 -12.55 -7.46
CA ALA A 110 -13.00 -11.56 -6.74
C ALA A 110 -13.32 -11.97 -5.28
N ARG A 111 -13.31 -13.28 -4.99
CA ARG A 111 -13.47 -13.82 -3.63
C ARG A 111 -12.42 -13.31 -2.64
N CYS A 112 -11.25 -12.90 -3.11
CA CYS A 112 -10.20 -12.34 -2.26
C CYS A 112 -10.59 -11.01 -1.60
N ILE A 113 -11.53 -10.28 -2.19
CA ILE A 113 -11.97 -8.96 -1.73
C ILE A 113 -13.47 -8.91 -1.40
N THR A 114 -14.16 -10.06 -1.37
CA THR A 114 -15.57 -10.09 -1.03
C THR A 114 -15.72 -9.95 0.50
N PRO A 115 -16.59 -9.05 0.99
CA PRO A 115 -16.89 -8.95 2.42
C PRO A 115 -17.33 -10.30 3.00
N PHE A 116 -16.90 -10.58 4.22
CA PHE A 116 -17.31 -11.77 4.96
C PHE A 116 -18.76 -11.66 5.46
#